data_AF-A0AAE9ESJ2-F1
#
_entry.id   AF-A0AAE9ESJ2-F1
#
_cell.length_a   1.000
_cell.length_b   1.000
_cell.length_c   1.000
_cell.angle_alpha   90.00
_cell.angle_beta   90.00
_cell.angle_gamma   90.00
#
_symmetry.space_group_name_H-M   'P 1'
#
loop_
_entity.id
_entity.type
_entity.pdbx_description
1 polymer ?
#
loop_
_entity_poly.entity_id
_entity_poly.type
_entity_poly.pdbx_seq_one_letter_code
_entity_poly.pdbx_strand_id
1 'polypeptide(L)'
;MADVVKIFNNVATGVKSVNTIVTTFDKIDKSVRENNKKILKPRVIMDISILQTILEKVAKSKNPELIQDFEKHQITERLENIAVLIIQYHTRDGGNLNKKEKQRLAFVVEEVECIYDHAKALMMANALSSGSTVMRI
;
A
#
# COMPACT_ATOMS: atom_id res chain seq x y z
N MET A 1 -22.60 12.63 -6.55
CA MET A 1 -21.76 13.28 -5.52
C MET A 1 -21.40 12.34 -4.37
N ALA A 2 -22.36 11.60 -3.80
CA ALA A 2 -22.08 10.64 -2.72
C ALA A 2 -21.02 9.58 -3.08
N ASP A 3 -21.06 9.04 -4.31
CA ASP A 3 -20.08 8.04 -4.76
C ASP A 3 -18.67 8.64 -4.83
N VAL A 4 -18.47 9.77 -5.51
CA VAL A 4 -17.16 10.43 -5.62
C VAL A 4 -16.53 10.77 -4.25
N VAL A 5 -17.35 11.20 -3.27
CA VAL A 5 -16.90 11.46 -1.91
C VAL A 5 -16.46 10.16 -1.21
N LYS A 6 -17.18 9.06 -1.42
CA LYS A 6 -16.82 7.74 -0.90
C LYS A 6 -15.48 7.26 -1.49
N ILE A 7 -15.26 7.42 -2.81
CA ILE A 7 -14.00 6.98 -3.43
C ILE A 7 -12.82 7.82 -2.93
N PHE A 8 -12.98 9.14 -2.81
CA PHE A 8 -11.95 10.01 -2.23
C PHE A 8 -11.60 9.59 -0.79
N ASN A 9 -12.61 9.28 0.02
CA ASN A 9 -12.39 8.78 1.38
C ASN A 9 -11.64 7.44 1.38
N ASN A 10 -11.96 6.52 0.45
CA ASN A 10 -11.26 5.24 0.33
C ASN A 10 -9.77 5.43 0.01
N VAL A 11 -9.43 6.31 -0.94
CA VAL A 11 -8.02 6.61 -1.27
C VAL A 11 -7.30 7.27 -0.10
N ALA A 12 -7.95 8.20 0.60
CA ALA A 12 -7.41 8.81 1.81
C ALA A 12 -7.17 7.78 2.94
N THR A 13 -8.05 6.78 3.08
CA THR A 13 -7.84 5.67 4.02
C THR A 13 -6.66 4.80 3.60
N GLY A 14 -6.49 4.53 2.30
CA GLY A 14 -5.29 3.85 1.78
C GLY A 14 -3.98 4.54 2.17
N VAL A 15 -3.91 5.88 2.13
CA VAL A 15 -2.74 6.65 2.60
C VAL A 15 -2.47 6.42 4.09
N LYS A 16 -3.51 6.38 4.93
CA LYS A 16 -3.38 6.08 6.37
C LYS A 16 -2.90 4.66 6.62
N SER A 17 -3.38 3.69 5.84
CA SER A 17 -2.97 2.29 5.93
C SER A 17 -1.49 2.13 5.63
N VAL A 18 -0.96 2.81 4.61
CA VAL A 18 0.48 2.78 4.30
C VAL A 18 1.32 3.32 5.47
N ASN A 19 0.95 4.44 6.08
CA ASN A 19 1.65 4.96 7.26
C ASN A 19 1.63 3.97 8.45
N THR A 20 0.50 3.29 8.63
CA THR A 20 0.33 2.27 9.67
C THR A 20 1.25 1.06 9.43
N ILE A 21 1.37 0.61 8.17
CA ILE A 21 2.27 -0.47 7.76
C ILE A 21 3.72 -0.12 8.13
N VAL A 22 4.22 1.04 7.68
CA VAL A 22 5.62 1.46 7.91
C VAL A 22 5.93 1.56 9.39
N THR A 23 5.08 2.27 10.15
CA THR A 23 5.29 2.49 11.59
C THR A 23 5.23 1.19 12.38
N THR A 24 4.33 0.27 12.02
CA THR A 24 4.22 -1.00 12.73
C THR A 24 5.42 -1.91 12.43
N PHE A 25 5.88 -1.98 11.18
CA PHE A 25 7.09 -2.73 10.85
C PHE A 25 8.34 -2.18 11.55
N ASP A 26 8.52 -0.86 11.62
CA ASP A 26 9.64 -0.26 12.37
C ASP A 26 9.61 -0.64 13.85
N LYS A 27 8.42 -0.69 14.47
CA LYS A 27 8.27 -1.16 15.84
C LYS A 27 8.60 -2.65 15.99
N ILE A 28 8.12 -3.51 15.09
CA ILE A 28 8.45 -4.94 15.13
C ILE A 28 9.96 -5.15 14.93
N ASP A 29 10.61 -4.47 13.98
CA ASP A 29 12.06 -4.54 13.77
C ASP A 29 12.85 -4.08 15.01
N LYS A 30 12.36 -3.05 15.73
CA LYS A 30 12.93 -2.62 17.02
C LYS A 30 12.73 -3.66 18.13
N SER A 31 11.59 -4.34 18.18
CA SER A 31 11.32 -5.40 19.16
C SER A 31 12.10 -6.69 18.89
N VAL A 32 12.44 -6.99 17.63
CA VAL A 32 13.18 -8.21 17.21
C VAL A 32 14.71 -8.05 17.29
N ARG A 33 15.19 -6.98 17.95
CA ARG A 33 16.61 -6.56 18.04
C ARG A 33 17.62 -7.61 18.52
N GLU A 34 17.19 -8.75 19.04
CA GLU A 34 18.08 -9.84 19.50
C GLU A 34 18.76 -10.61 18.36
N ASN A 35 18.29 -10.53 17.10
CA ASN A 35 18.80 -11.36 16.00
C ASN A 35 19.41 -10.61 14.80
N ASN A 36 19.61 -9.29 14.86
CA ASN A 36 20.23 -8.47 13.79
C ASN A 36 19.63 -8.66 12.36
N LYS A 37 18.41 -9.19 12.24
CA LYS A 37 17.72 -9.41 10.96
C LYS A 37 16.47 -8.55 10.89
N LYS A 38 16.42 -7.66 9.90
CA LYS A 38 15.22 -6.88 9.56
C LYS A 38 14.17 -7.79 8.91
N ILE A 39 12.91 -7.59 9.26
CA ILE A 39 11.77 -8.29 8.64
C ILE A 39 11.53 -7.74 7.24
N LEU A 40 11.53 -6.42 7.10
CA LEU A 40 11.44 -5.77 5.79
C LEU A 40 12.83 -5.63 5.17
N LYS A 41 12.95 -6.06 3.91
CA LYS A 41 14.09 -5.71 3.08
C LYS A 41 14.04 -4.20 2.75
N PRO A 42 15.20 -3.52 2.59
CA PRO A 42 15.23 -2.11 2.21
C PRO A 42 14.41 -1.78 0.96
N ARG A 43 14.34 -2.72 0.01
CA ARG A 43 13.56 -2.58 -1.22
C ARG A 43 12.07 -2.39 -0.94
N VAL A 44 11.50 -3.22 -0.07
CA VAL A 44 10.07 -3.19 0.28
C VAL A 44 9.71 -1.89 0.98
N ILE A 45 10.59 -1.38 1.85
CA ILE A 45 10.40 -0.07 2.52
C ILE A 45 10.29 1.05 1.48
N MET A 46 11.13 1.00 0.45
CA MET A 46 11.10 1.98 -0.63
C MET A 46 9.83 1.85 -1.49
N ASP A 47 9.43 0.62 -1.83
CA ASP A 47 8.19 0.38 -2.58
C ASP A 47 6.95 0.86 -1.80
N ILE A 48 6.90 0.68 -0.47
CA ILE A 48 5.84 1.23 0.40
C ILE A 48 5.85 2.77 0.38
N SER A 49 7.03 3.39 0.43
CA SER A 49 7.18 4.86 0.43
C SER A 49 6.74 5.47 -0.91
N ILE A 50 7.06 4.81 -2.02
CA ILE A 50 6.60 5.22 -3.34
C ILE A 50 5.09 5.01 -3.46
N LEU A 51 4.56 3.89 -2.94
CA LEU A 51 3.12 3.63 -2.91
C LEU A 51 2.36 4.70 -2.14
N GLN A 52 2.88 5.18 -1.00
CA GLN A 52 2.32 6.32 -0.28
C GLN A 52 2.23 7.55 -1.18
N THR A 53 3.32 7.87 -1.89
CA THR A 53 3.38 9.02 -2.80
C THR A 53 2.36 8.87 -3.94
N ILE A 54 2.19 7.66 -4.49
CA ILE A 54 1.20 7.39 -5.53
C ILE A 54 -0.21 7.64 -4.98
N LEU A 55 -0.56 7.09 -3.83
CA LEU A 55 -1.88 7.25 -3.23
C LEU A 55 -2.18 8.72 -2.88
N GLU A 56 -1.19 9.46 -2.38
CA GLU A 56 -1.35 10.90 -2.13
C GLU A 56 -1.61 11.70 -3.41
N LYS A 57 -0.99 11.30 -4.53
CA LYS A 57 -1.25 11.90 -5.85
C LYS A 57 -2.63 11.54 -6.38
N VAL A 58 -3.04 10.27 -6.24
CA VAL A 58 -4.38 9.80 -6.65
C VAL A 58 -5.45 10.51 -5.82
N ALA A 59 -5.27 10.64 -4.51
CA ALA A 59 -6.19 11.37 -3.63
C ALA A 59 -6.38 12.82 -4.09
N LYS A 60 -5.31 13.48 -4.56
CA LYS A 60 -5.37 14.87 -5.05
C LYS A 60 -5.75 14.99 -6.54
N SER A 61 -5.96 13.88 -7.22
CA SER A 61 -6.23 13.85 -8.66
C SER A 61 -7.61 14.43 -8.97
N LYS A 62 -7.72 15.14 -10.09
CA LYS A 62 -9.01 15.53 -10.69
C LYS A 62 -9.52 14.52 -11.72
N ASN A 63 -8.75 13.46 -11.98
CA ASN A 63 -9.12 12.41 -12.93
C ASN A 63 -9.98 11.34 -12.21
N PRO A 64 -11.29 11.26 -12.49
CA PRO A 64 -12.18 10.32 -11.83
C PRO A 64 -11.95 8.86 -12.25
N GLU A 65 -11.44 8.61 -13.47
CA GLU A 65 -11.14 7.26 -13.97
C GLU A 65 -9.98 6.65 -13.19
N LEU A 66 -8.90 7.41 -12.98
CA LEU A 66 -7.77 6.97 -12.15
C LEU A 66 -8.21 6.62 -10.72
N ILE A 67 -9.10 7.42 -10.15
CA ILE A 67 -9.63 7.20 -8.80
C ILE A 67 -10.51 5.94 -8.77
N GLN A 68 -11.36 5.73 -9.78
CA GLN A 68 -12.17 4.53 -9.93
C GLN A 68 -11.33 3.27 -10.17
N ASP A 69 -10.25 3.35 -10.94
CA ASP A 69 -9.35 2.22 -11.18
C ASP A 69 -8.74 1.72 -9.87
N PHE A 70 -8.32 2.63 -8.98
CA PHE A 70 -7.78 2.26 -7.67
C PHE A 70 -8.82 1.55 -6.79
N GLU A 71 -10.10 1.95 -6.87
CA GLU A 71 -11.20 1.28 -6.17
C GLU A 71 -11.54 -0.07 -6.80
N LYS A 72 -11.68 -0.13 -8.12
CA LYS A 72 -11.97 -1.35 -8.88
C LYS A 72 -10.94 -2.45 -8.65
N HIS A 73 -9.68 -2.06 -8.52
CA HIS A 73 -8.57 -2.99 -8.22
C HIS A 73 -8.32 -3.17 -6.72
N GLN A 74 -9.22 -2.65 -5.87
CA GLN A 74 -9.23 -2.81 -4.42
C GLN A 74 -7.90 -2.44 -3.75
N ILE A 75 -7.17 -1.48 -4.33
CA ILE A 75 -5.83 -1.11 -3.87
C ILE A 75 -5.85 -0.67 -2.41
N THR A 76 -6.84 0.15 -2.04
CA THR A 76 -6.98 0.71 -0.69
C THR A 76 -7.43 -0.35 0.33
N GLU A 77 -8.37 -1.21 -0.05
CA GLU A 77 -8.89 -2.29 0.80
C GLU A 77 -7.82 -3.35 1.08
N ARG A 78 -7.03 -3.73 0.08
CA ARG A 78 -5.90 -4.65 0.25
C ARG A 78 -4.85 -4.08 1.22
N LEU A 79 -4.59 -2.78 1.15
CA LEU A 79 -3.68 -2.09 2.08
C LEU A 79 -4.22 -2.05 3.52
N GLU A 80 -5.52 -1.82 3.70
CA GLU A 80 -6.17 -1.90 5.01
C GLU A 80 -6.05 -3.31 5.62
N ASN A 81 -6.33 -4.35 4.83
CA ASN A 81 -6.21 -5.74 5.27
C ASN A 81 -4.78 -6.08 5.71
N ILE A 82 -3.78 -5.62 4.95
CA ILE A 82 -2.37 -5.76 5.31
C ILE A 82 -2.06 -5.02 6.61
N ALA A 83 -2.50 -3.76 6.75
CA ALA A 83 -2.27 -2.98 7.97
C ALA A 83 -2.84 -3.67 9.21
N VAL A 84 -4.07 -4.20 9.13
CA VAL A 84 -4.71 -4.95 10.22
C VAL A 84 -3.89 -6.19 10.59
N LEU A 85 -3.45 -6.96 9.60
CA LEU A 85 -2.64 -8.16 9.84
C LEU A 85 -1.33 -7.82 10.55
N ILE A 86 -0.62 -6.77 10.14
CA ILE A 86 0.64 -6.37 10.76
C ILE A 86 0.42 -5.85 12.20
N ILE A 87 -0.64 -5.07 12.44
CA ILE A 87 -1.01 -4.62 13.79
C ILE A 87 -1.25 -5.81 14.71
N GLN A 88 -1.98 -6.83 14.25
CA GLN A 88 -2.25 -8.04 15.05
C GLN A 88 -0.97 -8.80 15.43
N TYR A 89 0.07 -8.77 14.58
CA TYR A 89 1.36 -9.37 14.93
C TYR A 89 2.16 -8.52 15.91
N HIS A 90 2.04 -7.19 15.86
CA HIS A 90 2.72 -6.30 16.79
C HIS A 90 2.13 -6.34 18.20
N THR A 91 0.80 -6.40 18.34
CA THR A 91 0.12 -6.45 19.64
C THR A 91 0.30 -7.75 20.41
N ARG A 92 0.76 -8.82 19.74
CA ARG A 92 1.08 -10.14 20.33
C ARG A 92 2.53 -10.29 20.77
N ASP A 93 3.16 -9.17 21.12
CA ASP A 93 4.49 -9.08 21.71
C ASP A 93 5.67 -9.38 20.76
N GLY A 94 5.46 -9.34 19.43
CA GLY A 94 6.43 -9.10 18.34
C GLY A 94 7.70 -9.97 18.21
N GLY A 95 8.19 -10.59 19.28
CA GLY A 95 9.47 -11.28 19.38
C GLY A 95 9.36 -12.79 19.22
N ASN A 96 8.16 -13.38 19.37
CA ASN A 96 7.98 -14.83 19.36
C ASN A 96 7.01 -15.32 18.26
N LEU A 97 7.22 -14.83 17.03
CA LEU A 97 6.44 -15.24 15.86
C LEU A 97 6.70 -16.71 15.52
N ASN A 98 5.63 -17.51 15.48
CA ASN A 98 5.69 -18.90 15.06
C ASN A 98 5.90 -19.02 13.53
N LYS A 99 6.15 -20.24 13.05
CA LYS A 99 6.41 -20.51 11.62
C LYS A 99 5.28 -20.02 10.69
N LYS A 100 4.02 -20.16 11.10
CA LYS A 100 2.86 -19.71 10.32
C LYS A 100 2.80 -18.18 10.26
N GLU A 101 3.11 -17.51 11.34
CA GLU A 101 3.13 -16.04 11.41
C GLU A 101 4.26 -15.46 10.56
N LYS A 102 5.44 -16.08 10.56
CA LYS A 102 6.54 -15.73 9.64
C LYS A 102 6.15 -15.91 8.17
N GLN A 103 5.47 -16.99 7.83
CA GLN A 103 4.95 -17.20 6.47
C GLN A 103 3.91 -16.16 6.07
N ARG A 104 3.02 -15.76 6.99
CA ARG A 104 2.05 -14.70 6.73
C ARG A 104 2.70 -13.33 6.59
N LEU A 105 3.78 -13.03 7.31
CA LEU A 105 4.56 -11.81 7.09
C LEU A 105 5.27 -11.83 5.73
N ALA A 106 5.76 -12.98 5.27
CA ALA A 106 6.29 -13.11 3.91
C ALA A 106 5.21 -12.83 2.86
N PHE A 107 4.01 -13.39 3.04
CA PHE A 107 2.85 -13.08 2.20
C PHE A 107 2.52 -11.58 2.21
N VAL A 108 2.57 -10.92 3.36
CA VAL A 108 2.35 -9.47 3.47
C VAL A 108 3.36 -8.70 2.63
N VAL A 109 4.64 -9.10 2.65
CA VAL A 109 5.68 -8.46 1.84
C VAL A 109 5.39 -8.61 0.35
N GLU A 110 5.09 -9.83 -0.10
CA GLU A 110 4.74 -10.12 -1.50
C GLU A 110 3.50 -9.34 -1.95
N GLU A 111 2.50 -9.24 -1.07
CA GLU A 111 1.27 -8.52 -1.37
C GLU A 111 1.51 -7.01 -1.48
N VAL A 112 2.37 -6.43 -0.65
CA VAL A 112 2.79 -5.03 -0.75
C VAL A 112 3.50 -4.76 -2.09
N GLU A 113 4.41 -5.64 -2.50
CA GLU A 113 5.10 -5.54 -3.80
C GLU A 113 4.10 -5.62 -4.97
N CYS A 114 3.15 -6.56 -4.90
CA CYS A 114 2.07 -6.70 -5.87
C CYS A 114 1.19 -5.45 -5.96
N ILE A 115 0.79 -4.87 -4.83
CA ILE A 115 0.00 -3.63 -4.80
C ILE A 115 0.77 -2.47 -5.42
N TYR A 116 2.07 -2.37 -5.13
CA TYR A 116 2.93 -1.35 -5.73
C TYR A 116 2.97 -1.47 -7.26
N ASP A 117 3.19 -2.68 -7.79
CA ASP A 117 3.22 -2.92 -9.24
C ASP A 117 1.88 -2.61 -9.90
N HIS A 118 0.76 -2.99 -9.28
CA HIS A 118 -0.58 -2.65 -9.77
C HIS A 118 -0.81 -1.14 -9.78
N ALA A 119 -0.51 -0.45 -8.68
CA ALA A 119 -0.68 1.00 -8.58
C ALA A 119 0.17 1.74 -9.62
N LYS A 120 1.40 1.27 -9.87
CA LYS A 120 2.29 1.81 -10.91
C LYS A 120 1.74 1.58 -12.31
N ALA A 121 1.24 0.38 -12.61
CA ALA A 121 0.64 0.07 -13.91
C ALA A 121 -0.60 0.94 -14.19
N LEU A 122 -1.46 1.15 -13.20
CA LEU A 122 -2.63 2.02 -13.32
C LEU A 122 -2.23 3.48 -13.57
N MET A 123 -1.22 3.98 -12.84
CA MET A 123 -0.67 5.32 -13.08
C MET A 123 -0.13 5.50 -14.51
N MET A 124 0.52 4.46 -15.06
CA MET A 124 1.03 4.45 -16.43
C MET A 124 -0.10 4.40 -17.46
N ALA A 125 -1.06 3.50 -17.29
CA ALA A 125 -2.22 3.38 -18.18
C ALA A 125 -3.01 4.70 -18.25
N ASN A 126 -3.18 5.35 -17.10
CA ASN A 126 -3.81 6.67 -17.03
C ASN A 126 -3.00 7.76 -17.78
N ALA A 127 -1.67 7.75 -17.69
CA ALA A 127 -0.82 8.69 -18.42
C ALA A 127 -0.91 8.47 -19.96
N LEU A 128 -1.01 7.22 -20.41
CA LEU A 128 -1.21 6.89 -21.83
C LEU A 128 -2.58 7.36 -22.34
N SER A 129 -3.64 7.16 -21.55
CA SER A 129 -4.98 7.69 -21.87
C SER A 129 -4.98 9.22 -22.02
N SER A 130 -4.28 9.90 -21.11
CA SER A 130 -4.16 11.37 -21.09
C SER A 130 -3.32 11.93 -22.26
N GLY A 131 -2.35 11.17 -22.76
CA GLY A 131 -1.47 11.58 -23.87
C GLY A 131 -2.09 11.39 -25.26
N SER A 132 -3.16 10.59 -25.38
CA SER A 132 -3.78 10.27 -26.66
C SER A 132 -4.68 11.40 -27.23
N THR A 133 -4.91 12.49 -26.48
CA THR A 133 -5.76 13.61 -26.94
C THR A 133 -5.01 14.64 -27.80
N VAL A 134 -3.68 14.58 -27.90
CA VAL A 134 -2.87 15.65 -28.55
C VAL A 134 -2.51 15.37 -30.02
N MET A 135 -2.99 14.27 -30.62
CA MET A 135 -2.72 13.99 -32.05
C MET A 135 -4.00 13.74 -32.85
N ARG A 136 -4.79 14.80 -33.00
CA ARG A 136 -5.69 14.97 -34.14
C ARG A 136 -5.51 16.40 -34.66
N ILE A 137 -4.51 16.57 -35.53
CA ILE A 137 -4.40 17.69 -36.47
C ILE A 137 -4.61 17.10 -37.86
#